data_AF-Q3KH77-F1
#
_entry.id   AF-Q3KH77-F1
#
_cell.length_a   1.000
_cell.length_b   1.000
_cell.length_c   1.000
_cell.angle_alpha   90.00
_cell.angle_beta   90.00
_cell.angle_gamma   90.00
#
_symmetry.space_group_name_H-M   'P 1'
#
loop_
_entity.id
_entity.type
_entity.pdbx_description
1 polymer ?
#
loop_
_entity_poly.entity_id
_entity_poly.type
_entity_poly.pdbx_seq_one_letter_code
_entity_poly.pdbx_strand_id
1 'polypeptide(L)'
;MNRYVLVGRVYKSGYQVALQILESDEPMPTTLPVGIADAEWYDITGDTTAHVGWKVFFKLEEDGLLFVEPTHEEHLAINAARMQERFDVAALWLTFNPLQYKLDLGVATPADEAALLAYKQYFVAVSEVKKQPGYPATINWPVAPF
;
A
#
# COMPACT_ATOMS: atom_id res chain seq x y z
N MET A 1 25.05 -13.67 -3.45
CA MET A 1 23.98 -12.90 -2.81
C MET A 1 23.57 -11.75 -3.69
N ASN A 2 22.46 -11.94 -4.39
CA ASN A 2 21.82 -10.95 -5.23
C ASN A 2 20.90 -10.09 -4.36
N ARG A 3 20.67 -8.85 -4.79
CA ARG A 3 19.78 -7.91 -4.11
C ARG A 3 18.71 -7.42 -5.07
N TYR A 4 17.46 -7.58 -4.69
CA TYR A 4 16.30 -7.19 -5.49
C TYR A 4 15.46 -6.16 -4.74
N VAL A 5 14.85 -5.23 -5.48
CA VAL A 5 13.87 -4.28 -4.94
C VAL A 5 12.56 -4.44 -5.66
N LEU A 6 11.46 -4.44 -4.91
CA LEU A 6 10.12 -4.35 -5.45
C LEU A 6 9.73 -2.88 -5.50
N VAL A 7 9.60 -2.32 -6.69
CA VAL A 7 9.21 -0.92 -6.91
C VAL A 7 7.72 -0.87 -7.20
N GLY A 8 6.96 -0.21 -6.34
CA GLY A 8 5.52 -0.05 -6.49
C GLY A 8 5.12 1.37 -6.84
N ARG A 9 4.02 1.51 -7.57
CA ARG A 9 3.40 2.81 -7.84
C ARG A 9 2.52 3.20 -6.66
N VAL A 10 2.58 4.47 -6.27
CA VAL A 10 1.70 5.02 -5.24
C VAL A 10 0.40 5.45 -5.91
N TYR A 11 -0.72 4.91 -5.41
CA TYR A 11 -2.06 5.04 -5.99
C TYR A 11 -2.43 6.45 -6.42
N LYS A 12 -2.86 6.61 -7.68
CA LYS A 12 -3.29 7.90 -8.29
C LYS A 12 -2.32 9.07 -8.02
N SER A 13 -1.02 8.79 -7.97
CA SER A 13 0.03 9.78 -7.78
C SER A 13 1.15 9.60 -8.80
N GLY A 14 2.11 10.52 -8.82
CA GLY A 14 3.34 10.39 -9.61
C GLY A 14 4.49 9.69 -8.88
N TYR A 15 4.29 9.24 -7.63
CA TYR A 15 5.35 8.65 -6.84
C TYR A 15 5.49 7.15 -7.12
N GLN A 16 6.74 6.70 -7.20
CA GLN A 16 7.12 5.29 -7.09
C GLN A 16 7.98 5.12 -5.85
N VAL A 17 7.82 4.00 -5.15
CA VAL A 17 8.54 3.74 -3.90
C VAL A 17 9.03 2.30 -3.82
N ALA A 18 10.15 2.09 -3.14
CA ALA A 18 10.64 0.76 -2.81
C ALA A 18 9.70 0.15 -1.75
N LEU A 19 8.93 -0.87 -2.13
CA LEU A 19 7.99 -1.57 -1.25
C LEU A 19 8.67 -2.65 -0.41
N GLN A 20 9.67 -3.31 -0.99
CA GLN A 20 10.40 -4.40 -0.34
C GLN A 20 11.81 -4.47 -0.92
N ILE A 21 12.77 -4.86 -0.09
CA ILE A 21 14.11 -5.26 -0.52
C ILE A 21 14.29 -6.73 -0.13
N LEU A 22 14.82 -7.53 -1.06
CA LEU A 22 15.05 -8.95 -0.90
C LEU A 22 16.52 -9.26 -1.20
N GLU A 23 17.21 -9.86 -0.25
CA GLU A 23 18.53 -10.45 -0.46
C GLU A 23 18.33 -11.97 -0.68
N SER A 24 18.85 -12.51 -1.78
CA SER A 24 18.64 -13.92 -2.14
C SER A 24 19.76 -14.44 -3.03
N ASP A 25 20.07 -15.73 -2.95
CA ASP A 25 20.93 -16.41 -3.93
C ASP A 25 20.12 -17.01 -5.11
N GLU A 26 18.79 -17.04 -4.99
CA GLU A 26 17.87 -17.40 -6.07
C GLU A 26 17.75 -16.27 -7.12
N PRO A 27 17.30 -16.58 -8.35
CA PRO A 27 17.02 -15.56 -9.34
C PRO A 27 15.89 -14.61 -8.90
N MET A 28 15.81 -13.45 -9.57
CA MET A 28 14.81 -12.42 -9.30
C MET A 28 13.39 -13.01 -9.32
N PRO A 29 12.55 -12.71 -8.31
CA PRO A 29 11.18 -13.18 -8.31
C PRO A 29 10.39 -12.67 -9.52
N THR A 30 9.54 -13.53 -10.08
CA THR A 30 8.63 -13.18 -11.18
C THR A 30 7.20 -12.97 -10.71
N THR A 31 6.92 -13.19 -9.41
CA THR A 31 5.62 -13.04 -8.79
C THR A 31 5.61 -11.88 -7.79
N LEU A 32 4.43 -11.28 -7.64
CA LEU A 32 4.20 -10.22 -6.67
C LEU A 32 3.75 -10.80 -5.32
N PRO A 33 4.16 -10.19 -4.19
CA PRO A 33 3.61 -10.53 -2.89
C PRO A 33 2.08 -10.33 -2.85
N VAL A 34 1.42 -11.10 -2.00
CA VAL A 34 -0.04 -11.00 -1.80
C VAL A 34 -0.43 -9.57 -1.41
N GLY A 35 -1.46 -9.02 -2.06
CA GLY A 35 -1.95 -7.67 -1.79
C GLY A 35 -1.21 -6.56 -2.55
N ILE A 36 -0.24 -6.89 -3.41
CA ILE A 36 0.43 -5.94 -4.29
C ILE A 36 0.05 -6.27 -5.74
N ALA A 37 -0.56 -5.31 -6.44
CA ALA A 37 -1.04 -5.49 -7.80
C ALA A 37 -0.31 -4.64 -8.86
N ASP A 38 0.35 -3.55 -8.46
CA ASP A 38 1.02 -2.60 -9.38
C ASP A 38 2.45 -2.31 -8.90
N ALA A 39 3.32 -3.28 -9.13
CA ALA A 39 4.73 -3.23 -8.78
C ALA A 39 5.57 -4.15 -9.68
N GLU A 40 6.87 -3.91 -9.71
CA GLU A 40 7.83 -4.67 -10.51
C GLU A 40 9.13 -4.89 -9.72
N TRP A 41 9.75 -6.06 -9.93
CA TRP A 41 11.05 -6.37 -9.34
C TRP A 41 12.18 -5.84 -10.22
N TYR A 42 13.22 -5.31 -9.57
CA TYR A 42 14.44 -4.84 -10.21
C TYR A 42 15.67 -5.41 -9.52
N ASP A 43 16.67 -5.75 -10.30
CA ASP A 43 18.00 -6.11 -9.81
C ASP A 43 18.76 -4.85 -9.41
N ILE A 44 19.16 -4.81 -8.14
CA ILE A 44 19.98 -3.74 -7.56
C ILE A 44 21.24 -4.34 -6.94
N THR A 45 21.70 -5.48 -7.44
CA THR A 45 22.92 -6.14 -6.99
C THR A 45 24.11 -5.19 -7.21
N GLY A 46 24.68 -4.70 -6.10
CA GLY A 46 25.75 -3.71 -6.09
C GLY A 46 25.32 -2.30 -5.65
N ASP A 47 24.01 -2.00 -5.67
CA ASP A 47 23.46 -0.77 -5.11
C ASP A 47 22.96 -1.02 -3.68
N THR A 48 23.68 -0.44 -2.71
CA THR A 48 23.37 -0.55 -1.28
C THR A 48 22.56 0.63 -0.75
N THR A 49 22.26 1.62 -1.61
CA THR A 49 21.56 2.87 -1.23
C THR A 49 20.05 2.72 -1.15
N ALA A 50 19.50 1.59 -1.63
CA ALA A 50 18.08 1.33 -1.56
C ALA A 50 17.59 1.14 -0.13
N HIS A 51 16.51 1.85 0.23
CA HIS A 51 15.78 1.69 1.48
C HIS A 51 14.28 1.53 1.22
N VAL A 52 13.62 0.66 1.98
CA VAL A 52 12.15 0.51 1.91
C VAL A 52 11.49 1.83 2.28
N GLY A 53 10.50 2.24 1.49
CA GLY A 53 9.77 3.49 1.65
C GLY A 53 10.39 4.69 0.92
N TRP A 54 11.61 4.57 0.39
CA TRP A 54 12.21 5.64 -0.41
C TRP A 54 11.57 5.76 -1.79
N LYS A 55 11.54 6.99 -2.31
CA LYS A 55 11.13 7.24 -3.69
C LYS A 55 12.13 6.63 -4.65
N VAL A 56 11.62 6.14 -5.76
CA VAL A 56 12.41 5.54 -6.83
C VAL A 56 12.22 6.34 -8.11
N PHE A 57 13.31 6.69 -8.76
CA PHE A 57 13.32 7.30 -10.08
C PHE A 57 14.13 6.42 -11.03
N PHE A 58 13.65 6.26 -12.25
CA PHE A 58 14.44 5.66 -13.32
C PHE A 58 15.46 6.68 -13.83
N LYS A 59 16.73 6.28 -13.84
CA LYS A 59 17.78 7.05 -14.50
C LYS A 59 17.64 6.81 -16.01
N LEU A 60 17.28 7.85 -16.76
CA LEU A 60 17.03 7.71 -18.20
C LEU A 60 18.32 7.59 -19.02
N GLU A 61 19.43 8.12 -18.50
CA GLU A 61 20.74 8.16 -19.19
C GLU A 61 21.67 7.01 -18.77
N GLU A 62 21.45 6.44 -17.58
CA GLU A 62 22.19 5.30 -17.04
C GLU A 62 21.16 4.24 -16.68
N ASP A 63 21.21 3.05 -17.27
CA ASP A 63 20.27 1.97 -16.93
C ASP A 63 20.37 1.66 -15.43
N GLY A 64 19.36 2.08 -14.66
CA GLY A 64 19.41 1.99 -13.20
C GLY A 64 18.36 2.82 -12.46
N LEU A 65 18.38 2.67 -11.13
CA LEU A 65 17.45 3.32 -10.22
C LEU A 65 18.18 4.38 -9.38
N LEU A 66 17.44 5.43 -9.01
CA LEU A 66 17.85 6.42 -8.02
C LEU A 66 16.87 6.36 -6.85
N PHE A 67 17.41 6.10 -5.65
CA PHE A 67 16.67 6.09 -4.41
C PHE A 67 16.81 7.44 -3.70
N VAL A 68 15.70 8.04 -3.33
CA VAL A 68 15.68 9.34 -2.64
C VAL A 68 14.75 9.26 -1.43
N GLU A 69 15.27 9.62 -0.26
CA GLU A 69 14.47 9.76 0.94
C GLU A 69 13.32 10.76 0.69
N PRO A 70 12.06 10.39 0.97
CA PRO A 70 10.96 11.32 0.83
C PRO A 70 11.07 12.41 1.89
N THR A 71 10.79 13.65 1.49
CA THR A 71 10.63 14.73 2.48
C THR A 71 9.41 14.47 3.37
N HIS A 72 9.29 15.19 4.49
CA HIS A 72 8.13 15.07 5.36
C HIS A 72 6.80 15.33 4.61
N GLU A 73 6.75 16.35 3.75
CA GLU A 73 5.56 16.67 2.96
C GLU A 73 5.23 15.56 1.94
N GLU A 74 6.25 14.96 1.34
CA GLU A 74 6.05 13.83 0.42
C GLU A 74 5.59 12.58 1.16
N HIS A 75 6.06 12.32 2.36
CA HIS A 75 5.51 11.28 3.22
C HIS A 75 4.01 11.52 3.49
N LEU A 76 3.59 12.76 3.76
CA LEU A 76 2.18 13.10 3.91
C LEU A 76 1.39 12.81 2.63
N ALA A 77 1.90 13.23 1.47
CA ALA A 77 1.25 13.01 0.18
C ALA A 77 1.13 11.52 -0.19
N ILE A 78 2.21 10.76 -0.04
CA ILE A 78 2.26 9.31 -0.29
C ILE A 78 1.27 8.59 0.62
N ASN A 79 1.23 8.94 1.90
CA ASN A 79 0.33 8.27 2.85
C ASN A 79 -1.13 8.70 2.67
N ALA A 80 -1.41 9.94 2.27
CA ALA A 80 -2.76 10.35 1.88
C ALA A 80 -3.25 9.55 0.66
N ALA A 81 -2.38 9.32 -0.34
CA ALA A 81 -2.69 8.48 -1.49
C ALA A 81 -2.96 7.01 -1.09
N ARG A 82 -2.12 6.43 -0.21
CA ARG A 82 -2.32 5.07 0.34
C ARG A 82 -3.59 4.94 1.19
N MET A 83 -3.98 6.00 1.88
CA MET A 83 -5.24 6.08 2.60
C MET A 83 -6.43 6.10 1.62
N GLN A 84 -6.35 6.94 0.58
CA GLN A 84 -7.37 7.02 -0.46
C GLN A 84 -7.57 5.68 -1.17
N GLU A 85 -6.49 4.99 -1.53
CA GLU A 85 -6.53 3.65 -2.13
C GLU A 85 -7.36 2.68 -1.28
N ARG A 86 -7.10 2.66 0.04
CA ARG A 86 -7.81 1.79 0.99
C ARG A 86 -9.29 2.13 1.10
N PHE A 87 -9.63 3.41 1.07
CA PHE A 87 -11.03 3.85 1.03
C PHE A 87 -11.71 3.48 -0.28
N ASP A 88 -11.04 3.63 -1.41
CA ASP A 88 -11.58 3.29 -2.73
C ASP A 88 -11.82 1.78 -2.84
N VAL A 89 -10.88 0.95 -2.39
CA VAL A 89 -11.04 -0.51 -2.34
C VAL A 89 -12.21 -0.91 -1.42
N ALA A 90 -12.32 -0.30 -0.24
CA ALA A 90 -13.41 -0.56 0.69
C ALA A 90 -14.78 -0.14 0.10
N ALA A 91 -14.87 1.04 -0.49
CA ALA A 91 -16.08 1.54 -1.13
C ALA A 91 -16.50 0.66 -2.32
N LEU A 92 -15.54 0.20 -3.12
CA LEU A 92 -15.80 -0.74 -4.20
C LEU A 92 -16.36 -2.06 -3.68
N TRP A 93 -15.79 -2.61 -2.60
CA TRP A 93 -16.31 -3.83 -1.98
C TRP A 93 -17.77 -3.69 -1.53
N LEU A 94 -18.15 -2.56 -0.93
CA LEU A 94 -19.52 -2.29 -0.49
C LEU A 94 -20.50 -2.15 -1.67
N THR A 95 -20.01 -1.82 -2.87
CA THR A 95 -20.83 -1.78 -4.10
C THR A 95 -21.32 -3.19 -4.47
N PHE A 96 -20.50 -4.22 -4.23
CA PHE A 96 -20.87 -5.62 -4.45
C PHE A 96 -21.49 -6.29 -3.21
N ASN A 97 -21.30 -5.70 -2.04
CA ASN A 97 -21.83 -6.16 -0.76
C ASN A 97 -22.65 -5.03 -0.12
N PRO A 98 -23.90 -4.79 -0.54
CA PRO A 98 -24.70 -3.62 -0.15
C PRO A 98 -25.26 -3.73 1.28
N LEU A 99 -24.39 -3.96 2.27
CA LEU A 99 -24.76 -4.31 3.64
C LEU A 99 -25.57 -3.21 4.33
N GLN A 100 -25.24 -1.93 4.08
CA GLN A 100 -26.01 -0.80 4.62
C GLN A 100 -27.44 -0.80 4.09
N TYR A 101 -27.64 -1.05 2.79
CA TYR A 101 -28.98 -1.14 2.21
C TYR A 101 -29.77 -2.33 2.75
N LYS A 102 -29.13 -3.49 2.97
CA LYS A 102 -29.78 -4.64 3.62
C LYS A 102 -30.26 -4.29 5.02
N LEU A 103 -29.44 -3.57 5.80
CA LEU A 103 -29.78 -3.12 7.14
C LEU A 103 -30.95 -2.13 7.10
N ASP A 104 -30.88 -1.12 6.23
CA ASP A 104 -31.91 -0.08 6.11
C ASP A 104 -33.26 -0.65 5.65
N LEU A 105 -33.25 -1.71 4.83
CA LEU A 105 -34.45 -2.43 4.39
C LEU A 105 -34.95 -3.46 5.42
N GLY A 106 -34.23 -3.68 6.52
CA GLY A 106 -34.58 -4.68 7.54
C GLY A 106 -34.42 -6.13 7.08
N VAL A 107 -33.62 -6.39 6.04
CA VAL A 107 -33.36 -7.74 5.48
C VAL A 107 -31.95 -8.25 5.77
N ALA A 108 -31.16 -7.50 6.54
CA ALA A 108 -29.83 -7.91 6.95
C ALA A 108 -29.88 -9.15 7.86
N THR A 109 -28.99 -10.10 7.60
CA THR A 109 -28.73 -11.20 8.52
C THR A 109 -27.77 -10.74 9.63
N PRO A 110 -27.67 -11.46 10.76
CA PRO A 110 -26.66 -11.16 11.78
C PRO A 110 -25.22 -11.15 11.23
N ALA A 111 -24.93 -11.97 10.21
CA ALA A 111 -23.63 -11.98 9.53
C ALA A 111 -23.41 -10.71 8.70
N ASP A 112 -24.45 -10.21 8.01
CA ASP A 112 -24.38 -8.94 7.26
C ASP A 112 -24.11 -7.76 8.21
N GLU A 113 -24.78 -7.74 9.38
CA GLU A 113 -24.57 -6.70 10.39
C GLU A 113 -23.15 -6.72 10.97
N ALA A 114 -22.62 -7.91 11.28
CA ALA A 114 -21.26 -8.08 11.75
C ALA A 114 -20.21 -7.62 10.71
N ALA A 115 -20.41 -7.98 9.44
CA ALA A 115 -19.55 -7.55 8.34
C ALA A 115 -19.61 -6.02 8.13
N LEU A 116 -20.80 -5.41 8.24
CA LEU A 116 -20.98 -3.97 8.14
C LEU A 116 -20.29 -3.23 9.30
N LEU A 117 -20.35 -3.78 10.51
CA LEU A 117 -19.64 -3.25 11.67
C LEU A 117 -18.13 -3.29 11.45
N ALA A 118 -17.59 -4.43 11.01
CA ALA A 118 -16.16 -4.59 10.72
C ALA A 118 -15.69 -3.61 9.63
N TYR A 119 -16.47 -3.46 8.55
CA TYR A 119 -16.22 -2.47 7.50
C TYR A 119 -16.14 -1.03 8.06
N LYS A 120 -17.12 -0.62 8.90
CA LYS A 120 -17.14 0.72 9.50
C LYS A 120 -15.95 0.95 10.43
N GLN A 121 -15.61 -0.05 11.24
CA GLN A 121 -14.43 -0.02 12.12
C GLN A 121 -13.14 0.11 11.32
N TYR A 122 -12.99 -0.62 10.21
CA TYR A 122 -11.86 -0.49 9.31
C TYR A 122 -11.74 0.93 8.74
N PHE A 123 -12.85 1.50 8.25
CA PHE A 123 -12.85 2.86 7.70
C PHE A 123 -12.40 3.91 8.74
N VAL A 124 -12.89 3.79 9.98
CA VAL A 124 -12.44 4.63 11.09
C VAL A 124 -10.96 4.41 11.37
N ALA A 125 -10.51 3.17 11.51
CA ALA A 125 -9.12 2.85 11.79
C ALA A 125 -8.16 3.41 10.73
N VAL A 126 -8.53 3.34 9.44
CA VAL A 126 -7.74 3.90 8.34
C VAL A 126 -7.67 5.42 8.43
N SER A 127 -8.77 6.11 8.76
CA SER A 127 -8.76 7.58 8.93
C SER A 127 -7.90 8.06 10.11
N GLU A 128 -7.65 7.17 11.08
CA GLU A 128 -6.96 7.48 12.33
C GLU A 128 -5.48 7.08 12.33
N VAL A 129 -4.95 6.51 11.24
CA VAL A 129 -3.52 6.17 11.13
C VAL A 129 -2.59 7.38 11.34
N LYS A 130 -3.08 8.59 11.05
CA LYS A 130 -2.36 9.86 11.31
C LYS A 130 -2.10 10.14 12.79
N LYS A 131 -2.79 9.45 13.70
CA LYS A 131 -2.59 9.54 15.15
C LYS A 131 -1.59 8.51 15.67
N GLN A 132 -1.10 7.60 14.83
CA GLN A 132 -0.12 6.59 15.25
C GLN A 132 1.24 7.23 15.55
N PRO A 133 1.98 6.69 16.54
CA PRO A 133 3.37 7.09 16.76
C PRO A 133 4.20 6.75 15.51
N GLY A 134 5.07 7.68 15.10
CA GLY A 134 5.91 7.52 13.92
C GLY A 134 5.30 8.02 12.61
N TYR A 135 4.04 8.45 12.60
CA TYR A 135 3.46 9.13 11.44
C TYR A 135 4.25 10.40 11.10
N PRO A 136 4.54 10.69 9.81
CA PRO A 136 4.15 9.94 8.62
C PRO A 136 5.19 8.92 8.12
N ALA A 137 6.34 8.79 8.78
CA ALA A 137 7.43 7.92 8.31
C ALA A 137 7.08 6.42 8.48
N THR A 138 6.40 6.07 9.57
CA THR A 138 6.03 4.68 9.90
C THR A 138 4.54 4.60 10.22
N ILE A 139 3.83 3.72 9.52
CA ILE A 139 2.40 3.50 9.69
C ILE A 139 2.12 2.00 9.73
N ASN A 140 1.41 1.55 10.76
CA ASN A 140 0.81 0.23 10.78
C ASN A 140 -0.59 0.31 10.16
N TRP A 141 -0.73 -0.11 8.91
CA TRP A 141 -1.99 -0.03 8.19
C TRP A 141 -3.00 -1.06 8.72
N PRO A 142 -4.26 -0.67 8.96
CA PRO A 142 -5.32 -1.63 9.26
C PRO A 142 -5.47 -2.65 8.13
N VAL A 143 -5.77 -3.89 8.48
CA VAL A 143 -6.07 -4.97 7.53
C VAL A 143 -7.56 -4.93 7.21
N ALA A 144 -7.90 -4.97 5.91
CA ALA A 144 -9.29 -5.03 5.48
C ALA A 144 -9.93 -6.34 5.94
N PRO A 145 -11.10 -6.32 6.61
CA PRO A 145 -11.75 -7.51 7.14
C PRO A 145 -12.62 -8.26 6.11
N PHE A 146 -12.50 -7.93 4.81
CA PHE A 146 -13.45 -8.28 3.78
C PHE A 146 -12.81 -8.66 2.44
#